data_AF-A0A653J9Z0-F1
#
_entry.id   AF-A0A653J9Z0-F1
#
_cell.length_a   1.000
_cell.length_b   1.000
_cell.length_c   1.000
_cell.angle_alpha   90.00
_cell.angle_beta   90.00
_cell.angle_gamma   90.00
#
_symmetry.space_group_name_H-M   'P 1'
#
loop_
_entity.id
_entity.type
_entity.pdbx_description
1 polymer ?
#
loop_
_entity_poly.entity_id
_entity_poly.type
_entity_poly.pdbx_seq_one_letter_code
_entity_poly.pdbx_strand_id
1 'polypeptide(L)'
;MQQSTPSSRGKIARFREQLAEQRWDDHRFYHHSLVNQSLHFVSAATFIVAYAIMWKEPALAALLGWGVAMTSRQAGHFFFEPRGYDHVNDCTHEYKEDVKVGYNLARKVVLMGLWAACPVLLYLQPDLFGAFEPHDGAMQYLEHLGLMWLALGIGGLLFRVVCLFFIRDVETGLVWGIKIVTDPFNDFRLYCRAPAQLVRQVAQARATKLE
;
A
#
# COMPACT_ATOMS: atom_id res chain seq x y z
N MET A 1 24.88 -4.81 -36.43
CA MET A 1 23.55 -5.27 -35.96
C MET A 1 22.76 -4.05 -35.53
N GLN A 2 21.79 -3.62 -36.35
CA GLN A 2 20.89 -2.52 -35.98
C GLN A 2 19.88 -3.06 -34.95
N GLN A 3 20.00 -2.62 -33.69
CA GLN A 3 18.95 -2.83 -32.70
C GLN A 3 17.74 -2.01 -33.15
N SER A 4 16.69 -2.67 -33.63
CA SER A 4 15.44 -2.02 -33.97
C SER A 4 14.81 -1.47 -32.68
N THR A 5 14.68 -0.15 -32.59
CA THR A 5 13.94 0.49 -31.50
C THR A 5 12.51 -0.04 -31.49
N PRO A 6 12.00 -0.53 -30.33
CA PRO A 6 10.66 -1.10 -30.27
C PRO A 6 9.63 -0.03 -30.66
N SER A 7 8.64 -0.44 -31.45
CA SER A 7 7.52 0.41 -31.85
C SER A 7 6.78 0.94 -30.61
N SER A 8 6.12 2.10 -30.73
CA SER A 8 5.33 2.68 -29.63
C SER A 8 4.28 1.70 -29.08
N ARG A 9 3.67 0.88 -29.97
CA ARG A 9 2.75 -0.20 -29.60
C ARG A 9 3.43 -1.29 -28.78
N GLY A 10 4.69 -1.63 -29.08
CA GLY A 10 5.49 -2.58 -28.31
C GLY A 10 5.83 -2.07 -26.90
N LYS A 11 6.16 -0.78 -26.75
CA LYS A 11 6.44 -0.16 -25.44
C LYS A 11 5.22 -0.19 -24.50
N ILE A 12 4.03 0.12 -25.02
CA ILE A 12 2.78 0.10 -24.23
C ILE A 12 2.43 -1.33 -23.80
N ALA A 13 2.62 -2.32 -24.68
CA ALA A 13 2.36 -3.71 -24.36
C ALA A 13 3.25 -4.19 -23.20
N ARG A 14 4.56 -3.92 -23.28
CA ARG A 14 5.53 -4.24 -22.22
C ARG A 14 5.18 -3.56 -20.89
N PHE A 15 4.83 -2.28 -20.91
CA PHE A 15 4.43 -1.55 -19.70
C PHE A 15 3.24 -2.24 -18.99
N ARG A 16 2.22 -2.65 -19.76
CA ARG A 16 1.04 -3.33 -19.22
C ARG A 16 1.37 -4.73 -18.68
N GLU A 17 2.27 -5.44 -19.35
CA GLU A 17 2.76 -6.75 -18.91
C GLU A 17 3.49 -6.64 -17.58
N GLN A 18 4.44 -5.70 -17.45
CA GLN A 18 5.14 -5.45 -16.19
C GLN A 18 4.18 -5.03 -15.06
N LEU A 19 3.18 -4.21 -15.36
CA LEU A 19 2.16 -3.82 -14.38
C LEU A 19 1.32 -5.02 -13.92
N ALA A 20 0.96 -5.92 -14.85
CA ALA A 20 0.21 -7.13 -14.54
C ALA A 20 1.06 -8.11 -13.71
N GLU A 21 2.33 -8.30 -14.07
CA GLU A 21 3.29 -9.12 -13.35
C GLU A 21 3.47 -8.64 -11.92
N GLN A 22 3.76 -7.35 -11.70
CA GLN A 22 3.96 -6.82 -10.34
C GLN A 22 2.71 -6.95 -9.45
N ARG A 23 1.50 -6.88 -10.02
CA ARG A 23 0.26 -7.09 -9.27
C ARG A 23 0.01 -8.57 -8.97
N TRP A 24 0.32 -9.42 -9.93
CA TRP A 24 0.22 -10.85 -9.75
C TRP A 24 1.21 -11.34 -8.69
N ASP A 25 2.44 -10.83 -8.70
CA ASP A 25 3.45 -11.11 -7.68
C ASP A 25 2.98 -10.69 -6.29
N ASP A 26 2.39 -9.50 -6.16
CA ASP A 26 1.82 -9.05 -4.89
C ASP A 26 0.74 -10.02 -4.36
N HIS A 27 -0.18 -10.45 -5.24
CA HIS A 27 -1.19 -11.44 -4.89
C HIS A 27 -0.59 -12.80 -4.53
N ARG A 28 0.19 -13.36 -5.44
CA ARG A 28 0.73 -14.71 -5.36
C ARG A 28 1.70 -14.89 -4.21
N PHE A 29 2.48 -13.87 -3.83
CA PHE A 29 3.50 -14.00 -2.78
C PHE A 29 3.08 -13.47 -1.40
N TYR A 30 2.08 -12.59 -1.33
CA TYR A 30 1.78 -11.86 -0.10
C TYR A 30 0.29 -11.79 0.28
N HIS A 31 -0.63 -12.39 -0.48
CA HIS A 31 -2.07 -12.35 -0.21
C HIS A 31 -2.72 -13.75 -0.18
N HIS A 32 -2.14 -14.69 0.56
CA HIS A 32 -2.65 -16.06 0.65
C HIS A 32 -3.87 -16.17 1.55
N SER A 33 -3.88 -15.42 2.66
CA SER A 33 -4.90 -15.53 3.68
C SER A 33 -6.19 -14.82 3.27
N LEU A 34 -7.33 -15.49 3.43
CA LEU A 34 -8.64 -14.89 3.18
C LEU A 34 -8.92 -13.69 4.12
N VAL A 35 -8.36 -13.72 5.33
CA VAL A 35 -8.42 -12.58 6.27
C VAL A 35 -7.62 -11.40 5.72
N ASN A 36 -6.40 -11.65 5.24
CA ASN A 36 -5.58 -10.62 4.62
C ASN A 36 -6.24 -10.02 3.38
N GLN A 37 -6.79 -10.86 2.49
CA GLN A 37 -7.56 -10.40 1.33
C GLN A 37 -8.76 -9.53 1.73
N SER A 38 -9.48 -9.90 2.80
CA SER A 38 -10.59 -9.09 3.33
C SER A 38 -10.11 -7.72 3.87
N LEU A 39 -8.96 -7.68 4.53
CA LEU A 39 -8.34 -6.43 5.01
C LEU A 39 -7.83 -5.56 3.84
N HIS A 40 -7.31 -6.16 2.78
CA HIS A 40 -6.98 -5.46 1.54
C HIS A 40 -8.22 -4.88 0.88
N PHE A 41 -9.36 -5.57 0.90
CA PHE A 41 -10.61 -5.01 0.39
C PHE A 41 -11.05 -3.77 1.19
N VAL A 42 -11.03 -3.83 2.52
CA VAL A 42 -11.33 -2.67 3.38
C VAL A 42 -10.39 -1.50 3.06
N SER A 43 -9.08 -1.78 3.02
CA SER A 43 -8.06 -0.81 2.65
C SER A 43 -8.33 -0.15 1.30
N ALA A 44 -8.61 -0.96 0.28
CA ALA A 44 -8.89 -0.52 -1.07
C ALA A 44 -10.13 0.38 -1.14
N ALA A 45 -11.23 -0.02 -0.50
CA ALA A 45 -12.44 0.78 -0.43
C ALA A 45 -12.19 2.14 0.26
N THR A 46 -11.46 2.15 1.38
CA THR A 46 -11.09 3.38 2.08
C THR A 46 -10.20 4.29 1.24
N PHE A 47 -9.21 3.75 0.52
CA PHE A 47 -8.38 4.56 -0.38
C PHE A 47 -9.18 5.18 -1.52
N ILE A 48 -10.14 4.46 -2.09
CA ILE A 48 -11.03 5.03 -3.13
C ILE A 48 -11.85 6.19 -2.57
N VAL A 49 -12.39 6.06 -1.34
CA VAL A 49 -13.07 7.17 -0.66
C VAL A 49 -12.12 8.34 -0.41
N ALA A 50 -10.90 8.06 0.09
CA ALA A 50 -9.87 9.08 0.31
C ALA A 50 -9.55 9.83 -1.00
N TYR A 51 -9.39 9.13 -2.12
CA TYR A 51 -9.18 9.75 -3.44
C TYR A 51 -10.33 10.66 -3.86
N ALA A 52 -11.58 10.26 -3.59
CA ALA A 52 -12.75 11.05 -3.94
C ALA A 52 -12.82 12.37 -3.15
N ILE A 53 -12.43 12.37 -1.87
CA ILE A 53 -12.53 13.54 -1.00
C ILE A 53 -11.27 14.40 -0.96
N MET A 54 -10.11 13.88 -1.40
CA MET A 54 -8.79 14.54 -1.29
C MET A 54 -8.75 15.96 -1.85
N TRP A 55 -9.54 16.27 -2.88
CA TRP A 55 -9.56 17.61 -3.48
C TRP A 55 -10.27 18.65 -2.62
N LYS A 56 -11.16 18.23 -1.71
CA LYS A 56 -11.92 19.10 -0.81
C LYS A 56 -11.37 19.06 0.61
N GLU A 57 -11.03 17.87 1.09
CA GLU A 57 -10.59 17.61 2.45
C GLU A 57 -9.30 16.78 2.45
N PRO A 58 -8.15 17.38 2.07
CA PRO A 58 -6.89 16.66 1.94
C PRO A 58 -6.40 16.07 3.26
N ALA A 59 -6.59 16.78 4.38
CA ALA A 59 -6.22 16.29 5.70
C ALA A 59 -7.04 15.04 6.09
N LEU A 60 -8.37 15.09 5.92
CA LEU A 60 -9.24 13.94 6.19
C LEU A 60 -8.92 12.75 5.27
N ALA A 61 -8.67 13.01 3.99
CA ALA A 61 -8.26 11.98 3.04
C ALA A 61 -7.00 11.24 3.52
N ALA A 62 -6.00 11.98 4.00
CA ALA A 62 -4.77 11.40 4.51
C ALA A 62 -4.96 10.67 5.85
N LEU A 63 -5.80 11.20 6.75
CA LEU A 63 -6.17 10.50 7.99
C LEU A 63 -6.86 9.16 7.70
N LEU A 64 -7.78 9.11 6.73
CA LEU A 64 -8.41 7.86 6.30
C LEU A 64 -7.40 6.93 5.61
N GLY A 65 -6.59 7.48 4.71
CA GLY A 65 -5.57 6.74 3.97
C GLY A 65 -4.56 6.07 4.89
N TRP A 66 -4.05 6.78 5.89
CA TRP A 66 -3.08 6.22 6.83
C TRP A 66 -3.72 5.47 8.00
N GLY A 67 -4.72 6.07 8.63
CA GLY A 67 -5.32 5.56 9.87
C GLY A 67 -6.25 4.36 9.68
N VAL A 68 -6.88 4.22 8.50
CA VAL A 68 -7.78 3.09 8.21
C VAL A 68 -7.25 2.23 7.07
N ALA A 69 -6.88 2.84 5.94
CA ALA A 69 -6.51 2.07 4.77
C ALA A 69 -5.16 1.37 4.95
N MET A 70 -4.10 2.12 5.29
CA MET A 70 -2.77 1.56 5.52
C MET A 70 -2.75 0.64 6.74
N THR A 71 -3.35 1.01 7.87
CA THR A 71 -3.40 0.14 9.05
C THR A 71 -4.06 -1.22 8.74
N SER A 72 -5.19 -1.24 8.02
CA SER A 72 -5.84 -2.50 7.62
C SER A 72 -4.94 -3.35 6.72
N ARG A 73 -4.34 -2.75 5.69
CA ARG A 73 -3.42 -3.43 4.77
C ARG A 73 -2.19 -3.98 5.51
N GLN A 74 -1.61 -3.19 6.41
CA GLN A 74 -0.44 -3.60 7.17
C GLN A 74 -0.80 -4.71 8.15
N ALA A 75 -1.93 -4.63 8.84
CA ALA A 75 -2.40 -5.70 9.70
C ALA A 75 -2.53 -7.03 8.94
N GLY A 76 -3.06 -6.98 7.72
CA GLY A 76 -3.11 -8.11 6.80
C GLY A 76 -1.75 -8.76 6.56
N HIS A 77 -0.79 -7.98 6.07
CA HIS A 77 0.58 -8.47 5.81
C HIS A 77 1.36 -8.90 7.06
N PHE A 78 1.18 -8.23 8.20
CA PHE A 78 2.00 -8.46 9.38
C PHE A 78 1.51 -9.63 10.24
N PHE A 79 0.20 -9.83 10.36
CA PHE A 79 -0.40 -10.81 11.26
C PHE A 79 -0.95 -12.05 10.56
N PHE A 80 -1.31 -11.97 9.27
CA PHE A 80 -2.04 -13.04 8.58
C PHE A 80 -1.27 -13.69 7.43
N GLU A 81 -0.03 -13.27 7.17
CA GLU A 81 0.82 -13.84 6.13
C GLU A 81 2.10 -14.47 6.71
N PRO A 82 2.49 -15.68 6.26
CA PRO A 82 3.66 -16.36 6.77
C PRO A 82 4.96 -15.70 6.28
N ARG A 83 5.95 -15.60 7.19
CA ARG A 83 7.31 -15.12 6.89
C ARG A 83 8.34 -16.25 6.74
N GLY A 84 7.86 -17.49 6.72
CA GLY A 84 8.68 -18.68 6.50
C GLY A 84 8.79 -19.04 5.01
N TYR A 85 9.21 -20.27 4.76
CA TYR A 85 9.25 -20.85 3.42
C TYR A 85 7.85 -20.87 2.80
N ASP A 86 7.75 -20.44 1.54
CA ASP A 86 6.51 -20.38 0.79
C ASP A 86 6.32 -21.67 0.00
N HIS A 87 5.61 -22.64 0.59
CA HIS A 87 5.37 -23.93 -0.05
C HIS A 87 4.48 -23.85 -1.31
N VAL A 88 3.68 -22.80 -1.46
CA VAL A 88 2.83 -22.61 -2.66
C VAL A 88 3.68 -22.17 -3.84
N ASN A 89 4.71 -21.36 -3.56
CA ASN A 89 5.55 -20.75 -4.57
C ASN A 89 6.96 -21.33 -4.67
N ASP A 90 7.27 -22.32 -3.83
CA ASP A 90 8.57 -22.99 -3.73
C ASP A 90 9.74 -22.00 -3.56
N CYS A 91 9.57 -21.02 -2.67
CA CYS A 91 10.57 -19.95 -2.50
C CYS A 91 10.76 -19.52 -1.04
N THR A 92 11.97 -19.03 -0.74
CA THR A 92 12.31 -18.50 0.58
C THR A 92 11.77 -17.09 0.77
N HIS A 93 11.66 -16.64 2.02
CA HIS A 93 11.26 -15.28 2.34
C HIS A 93 12.30 -14.26 1.83
N GLU A 94 13.58 -14.60 1.95
CA GLU A 94 14.70 -13.78 1.47
C GLU A 94 14.61 -13.56 -0.03
N TYR A 95 14.32 -14.62 -0.80
CA TYR A 95 14.13 -14.49 -2.24
C TYR A 95 12.96 -13.56 -2.58
N LYS A 96 11.82 -13.71 -1.90
CA LYS A 96 10.64 -12.85 -2.09
C LYS A 96 10.98 -11.38 -1.84
N GLU A 97 11.77 -11.09 -0.82
CA GLU A 97 12.19 -9.75 -0.44
C GLU A 97 13.21 -9.14 -1.43
N ASP A 98 14.08 -9.97 -2.01
CA ASP A 98 15.09 -9.54 -3.00
C ASP A 98 14.48 -9.19 -4.36
N VAL A 99 13.49 -9.97 -4.81
CA VAL A 99 12.80 -9.69 -6.09
C VAL A 99 11.78 -8.56 -5.97
N LYS A 100 11.39 -8.18 -4.74
CA LYS A 100 10.38 -7.14 -4.50
C LYS A 100 10.84 -5.77 -4.99
N VAL A 101 10.22 -5.33 -6.08
CA VAL A 101 10.47 -4.00 -6.68
C VAL A 101 10.09 -2.88 -5.70
N GLY A 102 8.98 -3.03 -4.97
CA GLY A 102 8.49 -2.01 -4.07
C GLY A 102 9.21 -1.90 -2.73
N TYR A 103 8.41 -1.70 -1.68
CA TYR A 103 8.89 -1.69 -0.31
C TYR A 103 9.11 -3.14 0.15
N ASN A 104 10.37 -3.51 0.33
CA ASN A 104 10.73 -4.66 1.16
C ASN A 104 10.46 -4.33 2.64
N LEU A 105 10.54 -5.33 3.50
CA LEU A 105 10.20 -5.24 4.91
C LEU A 105 10.99 -4.15 5.62
N ALA A 106 12.30 -4.05 5.37
CA ALA A 106 13.15 -3.01 5.96
C ALA A 106 12.67 -1.60 5.59
N ARG A 107 12.44 -1.34 4.29
CA ARG A 107 11.91 -0.03 3.84
C ARG A 107 10.51 0.23 4.39
N LYS A 108 9.68 -0.80 4.50
CA LYS A 108 8.33 -0.71 5.06
C LYS A 108 8.37 -0.31 6.53
N VAL A 109 9.27 -0.91 7.31
CA VAL A 109 9.49 -0.55 8.72
C VAL A 109 9.93 0.90 8.86
N VAL A 110 10.84 1.38 8.01
CA VAL A 110 11.26 2.80 8.02
C VAL A 110 10.07 3.72 7.74
N LEU A 111 9.28 3.45 6.70
CA LEU A 111 8.11 4.27 6.37
C LEU A 111 7.06 4.28 7.48
N MET A 112 6.77 3.12 8.07
CA MET A 112 5.83 3.01 9.20
C MET A 112 6.39 3.70 10.46
N GLY A 113 7.70 3.66 10.67
CA GLY A 113 8.37 4.39 11.75
C GLY A 113 8.23 5.90 11.59
N LEU A 114 8.46 6.43 10.39
CA LEU A 114 8.24 7.84 10.07
C LEU A 114 6.78 8.24 10.30
N TRP A 115 5.83 7.44 9.80
CA TRP A 115 4.40 7.65 10.00
C TRP A 115 4.03 7.72 11.49
N ALA A 116 4.54 6.79 12.31
CA ALA A 116 4.30 6.75 13.74
C ALA A 116 5.00 7.89 14.51
N ALA A 117 6.11 8.40 13.99
CA ALA A 117 6.82 9.54 14.57
C ALA A 117 6.11 10.87 14.30
N CYS A 118 5.37 11.02 13.20
CA CYS A 118 4.64 12.25 12.86
C CYS A 118 3.77 12.81 13.99
N PRO A 119 2.84 12.06 14.61
CA PRO A 119 2.01 12.59 15.69
C PRO A 119 2.85 13.01 16.90
N VAL A 120 3.91 12.27 17.24
CA VAL A 120 4.80 12.63 18.35
C VAL A 120 5.54 13.93 18.06
N LEU A 121 6.11 14.06 16.86
CA LEU A 121 6.81 15.27 16.44
C LEU A 121 5.88 16.48 16.44
N LEU A 122 4.68 16.35 15.86
CA LEU A 122 3.72 17.44 15.78
C LEU A 122 3.19 17.85 17.16
N TYR A 123 3.06 16.90 18.09
CA TYR A 123 2.70 17.21 19.47
C TYR A 123 3.80 18.00 20.20
N LEU A 124 5.07 17.66 19.97
CA LEU A 124 6.22 18.32 20.60
C LEU A 124 6.62 19.64 19.91
N GLN A 125 6.31 19.79 18.63
CA GLN A 125 6.55 20.99 17.81
C GLN A 125 5.26 21.36 17.06
N PRO A 126 4.31 22.06 17.73
CA PRO A 126 2.97 22.33 17.22
C PRO A 126 2.88 23.11 15.90
N ASP A 127 3.88 23.93 15.62
CA ASP A 127 4.04 24.75 14.42
C ASP A 127 4.83 24.03 13.31
N LEU A 128 5.36 22.83 13.58
CA LEU A 128 6.23 22.04 12.70
C LEU A 128 7.32 22.92 12.05
N PHE A 129 8.09 23.63 12.88
CA PHE A 129 9.17 24.54 12.44
C PHE A 129 8.67 25.69 11.54
N GLY A 130 7.52 26.27 11.87
CA GLY A 130 6.87 27.36 11.13
C GLY A 130 6.11 26.93 9.86
N ALA A 131 5.88 25.63 9.65
CA ALA A 131 5.04 25.14 8.55
C ALA A 131 3.54 25.33 8.83
N PHE A 132 3.15 25.41 10.10
CA PHE A 132 1.78 25.66 10.55
C PHE A 132 1.74 26.76 11.60
N GLU A 133 0.60 27.42 11.75
CA GLU A 133 0.28 28.06 13.03
C GLU A 133 0.15 26.97 14.11
N PRO A 134 0.60 27.20 15.36
CA PRO A 134 0.41 26.23 16.43
C PRO A 134 -1.06 25.82 16.55
N HIS A 135 -1.33 24.52 16.50
CA HIS A 135 -2.69 24.00 16.59
C HIS A 135 -3.34 24.31 17.95
N ASP A 136 -4.59 24.77 17.91
CA ASP A 136 -5.45 24.94 19.09
C ASP A 136 -6.50 23.81 19.13
N GLY A 137 -6.29 22.86 20.05
CA GLY A 137 -7.18 21.73 20.27
C GLY A 137 -7.06 20.58 19.26
N ALA A 138 -7.90 19.57 19.46
CA ALA A 138 -7.78 18.28 18.77
C ALA A 138 -8.08 18.34 17.27
N MET A 139 -8.99 19.20 16.83
CA MET A 139 -9.39 19.28 15.42
C MET A 139 -8.28 19.86 14.56
N GLN A 140 -7.69 20.98 14.96
CA GLN A 140 -6.55 21.58 14.24
C GLN A 140 -5.32 20.67 14.30
N TYR A 141 -5.10 19.97 15.42
CA TYR A 141 -4.05 18.97 15.52
C TYR A 141 -4.22 17.85 14.47
N LEU A 142 -5.43 17.29 14.34
CA LEU A 142 -5.71 16.25 13.35
C LEU A 142 -5.60 16.77 11.91
N GLU A 143 -5.97 18.03 11.68
CA GLU A 143 -5.80 18.67 10.38
C GLU A 143 -4.32 18.77 9.99
N HIS A 144 -3.47 19.32 10.86
CA HIS A 144 -2.02 19.41 10.61
C HIS A 144 -1.39 18.03 10.48
N LEU A 145 -1.80 17.06 11.32
CA LEU A 145 -1.34 15.68 11.22
C LEU A 145 -1.72 15.06 9.87
N GLY A 146 -2.95 15.26 9.43
CA GLY A 146 -3.43 14.81 8.13
C GLY A 146 -2.59 15.39 6.99
N LEU A 147 -2.31 16.70 7.01
CA LEU A 147 -1.47 17.35 6.00
C LEU A 147 -0.02 16.83 6.03
N MET A 148 0.55 16.64 7.22
CA MET A 148 1.88 16.07 7.39
C MET A 148 1.96 14.63 6.85
N TRP A 149 0.95 13.81 7.13
CA TRP A 149 0.83 12.45 6.60
C TRP A 149 0.57 12.43 5.09
N LEU A 150 -0.15 13.40 4.55
CA LEU A 150 -0.31 13.56 3.10
C LEU A 150 1.05 13.82 2.44
N ALA A 151 1.83 14.77 2.99
CA ALA A 151 3.18 15.07 2.53
C ALA A 151 4.10 13.85 2.63
N LEU A 152 4.03 13.08 3.73
CA LEU A 152 4.77 11.83 3.89
C LEU A 152 4.38 10.79 2.82
N GLY A 153 3.08 10.63 2.53
CA GLY A 153 2.58 9.69 1.54
C GLY A 153 3.02 10.02 0.12
N ILE A 154 2.86 11.28 -0.29
CA ILE A 154 3.31 11.77 -1.60
C ILE A 154 4.83 11.69 -1.70
N GLY A 155 5.54 12.19 -0.68
CA GLY A 155 7.00 12.18 -0.64
C GLY A 155 7.57 10.77 -0.68
N GLY A 156 7.04 9.83 0.11
CA GLY A 156 7.46 8.43 0.13
C GLY A 156 7.22 7.70 -1.19
N LEU A 157 6.12 8.01 -1.89
CA LEU A 157 5.85 7.49 -3.23
C LEU A 157 6.85 8.03 -4.26
N LEU A 158 6.97 9.36 -4.35
CA LEU A 158 7.86 10.01 -5.31
C LEU A 158 9.32 9.64 -5.09
N PHE A 159 9.77 9.66 -3.83
CA PHE A 159 11.11 9.23 -3.45
C PHE A 159 11.39 7.81 -3.92
N ARG A 160 10.46 6.87 -3.68
CA ARG A 160 10.66 5.48 -4.10
C ARG A 160 10.67 5.32 -5.62
N VAL A 161 9.81 6.03 -6.35
CA VAL A 161 9.82 6.05 -7.82
C VAL A 161 11.17 6.53 -8.34
N VAL A 162 11.69 7.64 -7.81
CA VAL A 162 13.00 8.19 -8.21
C VAL A 162 14.13 7.22 -7.87
N CYS A 163 14.13 6.62 -6.68
CA CYS A 163 15.13 5.60 -6.35
C CYS A 163 15.10 4.44 -7.36
N LEU A 164 13.91 3.97 -7.76
CA LEU A 164 13.76 2.89 -8.73
C LEU A 164 14.33 3.22 -10.10
N PHE A 165 14.35 4.49 -10.50
CA PHE A 165 15.01 4.90 -11.75
C PHE A 165 16.50 4.58 -11.74
N PHE A 166 17.15 4.65 -10.58
CA PHE A 166 18.60 4.42 -10.45
C PHE A 166 18.95 2.97 -10.12
N ILE A 167 18.14 2.26 -9.32
CA ILE A 167 18.44 0.89 -8.90
C ILE A 167 17.87 -0.18 -9.83
N ARG A 168 16.93 0.18 -10.71
CA ARG A 168 16.36 -0.70 -11.74
C ARG A 168 16.45 0.01 -13.09
N ASP A 169 15.43 0.80 -13.43
CA ASP A 169 15.33 1.62 -14.64
C ASP A 169 14.09 2.53 -14.58
N VAL A 170 13.99 3.50 -15.49
CA VAL A 170 12.89 4.48 -15.53
C VAL A 170 11.53 3.82 -15.75
N GLU A 171 11.44 2.82 -16.64
CA GLU A 171 10.19 2.14 -16.96
C GLU A 171 9.67 1.40 -15.72
N THR A 172 10.53 0.63 -15.05
CA THR A 172 10.19 -0.08 -13.81
C THR A 172 9.70 0.86 -12.71
N GLY A 173 10.36 2.01 -12.52
CA GLY A 173 9.94 3.01 -11.54
C GLY A 173 8.57 3.61 -11.85
N LEU A 174 8.28 3.91 -13.12
CA LEU A 174 6.97 4.41 -13.55
C LEU A 174 5.87 3.36 -13.45
N VAL A 175 6.16 2.10 -13.83
CA VAL A 175 5.23 0.98 -13.64
C VAL A 175 4.88 0.82 -12.17
N TRP A 176 5.88 0.84 -11.29
CA TRP A 176 5.65 0.72 -9.86
C TRP A 176 4.85 1.91 -9.29
N GLY A 177 5.14 3.14 -9.71
CA GLY A 177 4.38 4.32 -9.31
C GLY A 177 2.91 4.24 -9.76
N ILE A 178 2.67 3.89 -11.02
CA ILE A 178 1.31 3.70 -11.57
C ILE A 178 0.59 2.57 -10.84
N LYS A 179 1.29 1.47 -10.57
CA LYS A 179 0.77 0.35 -9.76
C LYS A 179 0.24 0.87 -8.43
N ILE A 180 1.07 1.52 -7.61
CA ILE A 180 0.66 2.00 -6.29
C ILE A 180 -0.57 2.91 -6.33
N VAL A 181 -0.63 3.84 -7.29
CA VAL A 181 -1.77 4.78 -7.44
C VAL A 181 -3.06 4.05 -7.86
N THR A 182 -2.94 2.96 -8.60
CA THR A 182 -4.10 2.24 -9.16
C THR A 182 -4.44 0.94 -8.43
N ASP A 183 -3.59 0.50 -7.50
CA ASP A 183 -3.79 -0.70 -6.70
C ASP A 183 -5.08 -0.68 -5.87
N PRO A 184 -5.54 0.45 -5.30
CA PRO A 184 -6.84 0.47 -4.63
C PRO A 184 -7.99 -0.01 -5.54
N PHE A 185 -8.01 0.38 -6.81
CA PHE A 185 -9.04 -0.09 -7.74
C PHE A 185 -8.88 -1.56 -8.11
N ASN A 186 -7.62 -2.01 -8.28
CA ASN A 186 -7.31 -3.42 -8.57
C ASN A 186 -7.71 -4.33 -7.39
N ASP A 187 -7.25 -3.99 -6.19
CA ASP A 187 -7.51 -4.72 -4.94
C ASP A 187 -9.00 -4.74 -4.62
N PHE A 188 -9.71 -3.62 -4.81
CA PHE A 188 -11.15 -3.57 -4.61
C PHE A 188 -11.87 -4.59 -5.50
N ARG A 189 -11.53 -4.63 -6.79
CA ARG A 189 -12.12 -5.59 -7.73
C ARG A 189 -11.72 -7.03 -7.41
N LEU A 190 -10.45 -7.26 -7.07
CA LEU A 190 -9.91 -8.60 -6.85
C LEU A 190 -10.47 -9.23 -5.56
N TYR A 191 -10.61 -8.44 -4.49
CA TYR A 191 -10.95 -8.93 -3.16
C TYR A 191 -12.39 -8.65 -2.71
N CYS A 192 -13.27 -8.12 -3.58
CA CYS A 192 -14.66 -7.80 -3.21
C CYS A 192 -15.49 -8.96 -2.64
N ARG A 193 -15.11 -10.20 -2.97
CA ARG A 193 -15.77 -11.40 -2.46
C ARG A 193 -15.15 -11.95 -1.18
N ALA A 194 -13.93 -11.56 -0.85
CA ALA A 194 -13.18 -12.11 0.28
C ALA A 194 -13.90 -11.92 1.62
N PRO A 195 -14.48 -10.74 1.95
CA PRO A 195 -15.20 -10.58 3.23
C PRO A 195 -16.41 -11.49 3.34
N ALA A 196 -17.21 -11.64 2.27
CA ALA A 196 -18.38 -12.50 2.27
C ALA A 196 -18.00 -13.99 2.39
N GLN A 197 -16.92 -14.40 1.71
CA GLN A 197 -16.36 -15.74 1.84
C GLN A 197 -15.86 -16.01 3.27
N LEU A 198 -15.19 -15.04 3.88
CA LEU A 198 -14.68 -15.15 5.26
C LEU A 198 -15.83 -15.34 6.26
N VAL A 199 -16.87 -14.53 6.16
CA VAL A 199 -18.08 -14.67 7.01
C VAL A 199 -18.71 -16.05 6.84
N ARG A 200 -18.83 -16.54 5.60
CA ARG A 200 -19.39 -17.87 5.33
C ARG A 200 -18.55 -18.98 5.98
N GLN A 201 -17.22 -18.93 5.86
CA GLN A 201 -16.33 -19.92 6.47
C GLN A 201 -16.40 -19.91 7.99
N VAL A 202 -16.43 -18.72 8.60
CA VAL A 202 -16.57 -18.59 10.07
C VAL A 202 -17.91 -19.13 10.55
N ALA A 203 -19.00 -18.86 9.82
CA ALA A 203 -20.31 -19.39 10.15
C ALA A 203 -20.35 -20.93 10.07
N GLN A 204 -19.76 -21.51 9.02
CA GLN A 204 -19.66 -22.97 8.85
C GLN A 204 -18.82 -23.61 9.96
N ALA A 205 -17.65 -23.06 10.27
CA ALA A 205 -16.78 -23.57 11.34
C ALA A 205 -17.43 -23.50 12.72
N ARG A 206 -18.29 -22.49 12.96
CA ARG A 206 -19.08 -22.41 14.21
C ARG A 206 -20.16 -23.47 14.28
N ALA A 207 -20.86 -23.75 13.17
CA ALA A 207 -21.88 -24.79 13.12
C ALA A 207 -21.29 -26.18 13.44
N THR A 208 -20.15 -26.53 12.83
CA THR A 208 -19.48 -27.83 13.06
C THR A 208 -18.93 -28.00 14.48
N LYS A 209 -18.65 -26.91 15.21
CA LYS A 209 -18.21 -26.99 16.62
C LYS A 209 -19.36 -27.21 17.62
N LEU A 210 -20.61 -27.04 17.17
CA LEU A 210 -21.80 -27.19 17.99
C LEU A 210 -22.47 -28.57 17.81
N GLU A 211 -21.98 -29.37 16.86
CA GLU A 211 -22.32 -30.78 16.63
C GLU A 211 -21.31 -31.69 17.36
#